data_AF-A0A5E4PUD6-F1
#
_entry.id   AF-A0A5E4PUD6-F1
#
_cell.length_a   1.000
_cell.length_b   1.000
_cell.length_c   1.000
_cell.angle_alpha   90.00
_cell.angle_beta   90.00
_cell.angle_gamma   90.00
#
_symmetry.space_group_name_H-M   'P 1'
#
loop_
_entity.id
_entity.type
_entity.pdbx_description
1 polymer ?
#
loop_
_entity_poly.entity_id
_entity_poly.type
_entity_poly.pdbx_seq_one_letter_code
_entity_poly.pdbx_strand_id
1 'polypeptide(L)'
;MDVIHDWLTETPTHTCLRVNILKSFDIMNLEKTLVTLGEKLNTAHLPNFYFLKPDCLILERWPEGITTEKAKCEVIVDGACAAAVLRGSHVFAPGVLGLPPNCKLDDVVDIYGDIDGKCKRGLKIGFDGVKRFAGVGCLKKLRRDLFDEGIQPSGIAVQTLLPASRLPVVNDTLFPTGQVLLQNLPSLVCGWVVNAQPNEYILDMCAAPGNKTTHLAEMALNKAYITALDKSERRVNLIRETCAKQGVTCVTAFVCDSRQCYSNNSNGGITSPPFPLDSFDKVLLDAPCSGLGQRPQLVNKMSPKMLQSFKYVQRKLFEAAEKVLKVGGKLVYSTCTTTLEENEDMVKWALQNLPSLRLIPAEPLHGGPGLGSSSLTTEERLMVQRFGPENDPLRPTEDIYRNSIGFFIAAFTKVQQNTLI
;
A
#
# COMPACT_ATOMS: atom_id res chain seq x y z
N MET A 1 13.87 -19.03 -8.07
CA MET A 1 12.67 -19.01 -7.21
C MET A 1 13.05 -18.56 -5.80
N ASP A 2 14.16 -19.07 -5.26
CA ASP A 2 14.65 -18.75 -3.91
C ASP A 2 14.85 -17.25 -3.65
N VAL A 3 15.43 -16.50 -4.60
CA VAL A 3 15.68 -15.04 -4.43
C VAL A 3 14.39 -14.22 -4.23
N ILE A 4 13.33 -14.49 -5.00
CA ILE A 4 12.05 -13.75 -4.86
C ILE A 4 11.35 -14.15 -3.56
N HIS A 5 11.39 -15.44 -3.22
CA HIS A 5 10.80 -15.93 -1.98
C HIS A 5 11.45 -15.27 -0.76
N ASP A 6 12.78 -15.29 -0.69
CA ASP A 6 13.52 -14.70 0.43
C ASP A 6 13.24 -13.20 0.51
N TRP A 7 13.33 -12.50 -0.62
CA TRP A 7 13.00 -11.08 -0.71
C TRP A 7 11.58 -10.76 -0.23
N LEU A 8 10.57 -11.55 -0.61
CA LEU A 8 9.18 -11.35 -0.18
C LEU A 8 9.02 -11.51 1.34
N THR A 9 9.73 -12.46 1.95
CA THR A 9 9.66 -12.69 3.40
C THR A 9 10.43 -11.65 4.21
N GLU A 10 11.37 -10.95 3.60
CA GLU A 10 12.11 -9.86 4.22
C GLU A 10 11.29 -8.57 4.31
N THR A 11 11.57 -7.79 5.36
CA THR A 11 10.95 -6.48 5.56
C THR A 11 11.71 -5.43 4.75
N PRO A 12 11.02 -4.50 4.06
CA PRO A 12 11.66 -3.33 3.46
C PRO A 12 12.54 -2.60 4.48
N THR A 13 13.65 -2.04 4.00
CA THR A 13 14.71 -1.49 4.86
C THR A 13 14.47 -0.05 5.31
N HIS A 14 13.33 0.52 4.92
CA HIS A 14 12.95 1.89 5.20
C HIS A 14 11.43 1.99 5.36
N THR A 15 11.01 3.00 6.12
CA THR A 15 9.62 3.42 6.22
C THR A 15 9.41 4.62 5.30
N CYS A 16 8.35 4.56 4.50
CA CYS A 16 7.93 5.67 3.65
C CYS A 16 6.68 6.33 4.26
N LEU A 17 6.78 7.63 4.50
CA LEU A 17 5.71 8.49 5.00
C LEU A 17 5.34 9.46 3.87
N ARG A 18 4.07 9.43 3.46
CA ARG A 18 3.53 10.51 2.64
C ARG A 18 3.27 11.71 3.53
N VAL A 19 3.91 12.83 3.23
CA VAL A 19 3.67 14.11 3.92
C VAL A 19 2.58 14.85 3.17
N ASN A 20 1.52 15.21 3.88
CA ASN A 20 0.38 15.92 3.30
C ASN A 20 0.75 17.38 3.05
N ILE A 21 0.99 17.72 1.77
CA ILE A 21 1.42 19.05 1.35
C ILE A 21 0.34 20.14 1.48
N LEU A 22 -0.92 19.77 1.76
CA LEU A 22 -1.99 20.73 2.05
C LEU A 22 -1.92 21.28 3.48
N LYS A 23 -1.11 20.66 4.34
CA LYS A 23 -0.95 21.04 5.75
C LYS A 23 0.52 21.36 6.03
N SER A 24 0.75 22.20 7.05
CA SER A 24 2.10 22.40 7.57
C SER A 24 2.60 21.12 8.22
N PHE A 25 3.80 20.67 7.87
CA PHE A 25 4.48 19.55 8.50
C PHE A 25 5.69 20.05 9.29
N ASP A 26 5.75 19.73 10.58
CA ASP A 26 6.86 20.09 11.46
C ASP A 26 7.83 18.91 11.61
N ILE A 27 8.96 18.99 10.93
CA ILE A 27 10.02 17.98 10.99
C ILE A 27 10.61 17.85 12.40
N MET A 28 10.61 18.92 13.20
CA MET A 28 11.13 18.90 14.57
C MET A 28 10.33 17.95 15.47
N ASN A 29 9.05 17.74 15.17
CA ASN A 29 8.23 16.77 15.91
C ASN A 29 8.70 15.32 15.64
N LEU A 30 9.08 15.01 14.40
CA LEU A 30 9.69 13.71 14.09
C LEU A 30 11.02 13.55 14.82
N GLU A 31 11.90 14.55 14.78
CA GLU A 31 13.19 14.49 15.48
C GLU A 31 13.01 14.25 16.99
N LYS A 32 12.14 15.01 17.65
CA LYS A 32 11.82 14.82 19.07
C LYS A 32 11.28 13.42 19.34
N THR A 33 10.39 12.93 18.47
CA THR A 33 9.84 11.57 18.57
C THR A 33 10.94 10.53 18.48
N LEU A 34 11.88 10.67 17.53
CA LEU A 34 13.02 9.77 17.40
C LEU A 34 13.93 9.84 18.62
N VAL A 35 14.19 11.03 19.18
CA VAL A 35 14.95 11.17 20.43
C VAL A 35 14.29 10.40 21.57
N THR A 36 12.98 10.59 21.80
CA THR A 36 12.24 9.88 22.85
C THR A 36 12.22 8.36 22.63
N LEU A 37 12.15 7.89 21.38
CA LEU A 37 12.26 6.47 21.07
C LEU A 37 13.69 5.96 21.32
N GLY A 38 14.72 6.74 20.99
CA GLY A 38 16.13 6.41 21.21
C GLY A 38 16.45 6.26 22.70
N GLU A 39 15.94 7.16 23.54
CA GLU A 39 16.05 7.08 25.01
C GLU A 39 15.49 5.76 25.54
N LYS A 40 14.31 5.32 25.05
CA LYS A 40 13.70 4.03 25.44
C LYS A 40 14.51 2.82 24.98
N LEU A 41 15.28 2.97 23.90
CA LEU A 41 16.16 1.94 23.35
C LEU A 41 17.60 2.06 23.88
N ASN A 42 17.86 2.97 24.83
CA ASN A 42 19.19 3.26 25.36
C ASN A 42 20.23 3.56 24.27
N THR A 43 19.86 4.30 23.22
CA THR A 43 20.75 4.71 22.15
C THR A 43 20.68 6.21 21.90
N ALA A 44 21.84 6.83 21.71
CA ALA A 44 21.94 8.22 21.23
C ALA A 44 22.00 8.29 19.69
N HIS A 45 22.22 7.17 19.01
CA HIS A 45 22.30 7.12 17.56
C HIS A 45 20.90 6.98 16.95
N LEU A 46 20.40 8.08 16.40
CA LEU A 46 19.09 8.16 15.75
C LEU A 46 19.14 7.60 14.32
N PRO A 47 18.03 7.05 13.80
CA PRO A 47 17.93 6.68 12.40
C PRO A 47 17.99 7.93 11.51
N ASN A 48 18.58 7.81 10.33
CA ASN A 48 18.54 8.88 9.34
C ASN A 48 17.12 9.01 8.76
N PHE A 49 16.77 10.22 8.36
CA PHE A 49 15.59 10.49 7.56
C PHE A 49 15.87 11.62 6.56
N TYR A 50 15.19 11.60 5.42
CA TYR A 50 15.32 12.61 4.38
C TYR A 50 14.09 12.65 3.47
N PHE A 51 13.86 13.79 2.84
CA PHE A 51 12.83 13.91 1.81
C PHE A 51 13.38 13.45 0.47
N LEU A 52 12.73 12.45 -0.11
CA LEU A 52 12.97 12.02 -1.50
C LEU A 52 12.26 12.96 -2.49
N LYS A 53 11.08 13.44 -2.08
CA LYS A 53 10.30 14.53 -2.69
C LYS A 53 9.58 15.30 -1.59
N PRO A 54 9.06 16.52 -1.84
CA PRO A 54 8.36 17.30 -0.81
C PRO A 54 7.22 16.55 -0.09
N ASP A 55 6.58 15.60 -0.77
CA ASP A 55 5.48 14.77 -0.28
C ASP A 55 5.93 13.37 0.19
N CYS A 56 7.23 13.05 0.14
CA CYS A 56 7.76 11.71 0.43
C CYS A 56 8.96 11.78 1.36
N LEU A 57 8.71 11.48 2.63
CA LEU A 57 9.72 11.36 3.66
C LEU A 57 10.12 9.89 3.83
N ILE A 58 11.43 9.63 3.78
CA ILE A 58 12.04 8.32 4.00
C ILE A 58 12.66 8.31 5.39
N LEU A 59 12.37 7.26 6.16
CA LEU A 59 12.93 7.02 7.48
C LEU A 59 13.64 5.66 7.49
N GLU A 60 14.93 5.67 7.78
CA GLU A 60 15.77 4.47 7.80
C GLU A 60 15.56 3.66 9.09
N ARG A 61 16.15 2.45 9.10
CA ARG A 61 16.20 1.59 10.30
C ARG A 61 17.07 2.22 11.37
N TRP A 62 16.78 1.90 12.62
CA TRP A 62 17.71 2.14 13.72
C TRP A 62 19.07 1.49 13.44
N PRO A 63 20.20 2.08 13.87
CA PRO A 63 21.54 1.53 13.69
C PRO A 63 21.72 0.12 14.26
N GLU A 64 22.76 -0.58 13.83
CA GLU A 64 23.12 -1.88 14.38
C GLU A 64 23.62 -1.77 15.83
N GLY A 65 23.56 -2.88 16.57
CA GLY A 65 24.03 -2.94 17.96
C GLY A 65 22.96 -2.62 19.02
N ILE A 66 21.79 -2.10 18.62
CA ILE A 66 20.64 -1.99 19.54
C ILE A 66 20.08 -3.40 19.75
N THR A 67 20.22 -3.88 20.97
CA THR A 67 19.72 -5.18 21.39
C THR A 67 18.79 -5.00 22.58
N THR A 68 17.73 -5.79 22.62
CA THR A 68 16.84 -5.91 23.77
C THR A 68 17.07 -7.27 24.40
N GLU A 69 17.08 -7.34 25.73
CA GLU A 69 17.14 -8.62 26.42
C GLU A 69 15.94 -9.49 26.04
N LYS A 70 16.17 -10.81 25.96
CA LYS A 70 15.11 -11.76 25.67
C LYS A 70 14.07 -11.70 26.78
N ALA A 71 12.80 -11.50 26.41
CA ALA A 71 11.74 -11.41 27.38
C ALA A 71 11.47 -12.76 28.06
N LYS A 72 10.89 -12.71 29.26
CA LYS A 72 10.43 -13.91 30.00
C LYS A 72 9.10 -14.45 29.46
N CYS A 73 8.35 -13.62 28.74
CA CYS A 73 7.02 -13.93 28.25
C CYS A 73 6.92 -13.70 26.75
N GLU A 74 6.19 -14.58 26.07
CA GLU A 74 5.95 -14.51 24.63
C GLU A 74 4.47 -14.18 24.36
N VAL A 75 4.23 -13.24 23.44
CA VAL A 75 2.91 -12.95 22.90
C VAL A 75 2.85 -13.50 21.48
N ILE A 76 1.84 -14.33 21.21
CA ILE A 76 1.63 -14.89 19.87
C ILE A 76 0.56 -14.07 19.16
N VAL A 77 0.89 -13.57 17.98
CA VAL A 77 -0.01 -12.81 17.10
C VAL A 77 -0.20 -13.53 15.77
N ASP A 78 -1.24 -13.18 15.02
CA ASP A 78 -1.39 -13.70 13.66
C ASP A 78 -0.29 -13.18 12.72
N GLY A 79 -0.05 -13.88 11.62
CA GLY A 79 1.01 -13.53 10.66
C GLY A 79 0.87 -12.14 10.03
N ALA A 80 -0.35 -11.61 9.88
CA ALA A 80 -0.57 -10.26 9.34
C ALA A 80 -0.21 -9.19 10.38
N CYS A 81 -0.56 -9.42 11.65
CA CYS A 81 -0.14 -8.59 12.76
C CYS A 81 1.38 -8.61 12.93
N ALA A 82 2.02 -9.77 12.82
CA ALA A 82 3.49 -9.87 12.87
C ALA A 82 4.16 -9.09 11.72
N ALA A 83 3.62 -9.18 10.50
CA ALA A 83 4.10 -8.38 9.37
C ALA A 83 3.93 -6.87 9.62
N ALA A 84 2.83 -6.44 10.23
CA ALA A 84 2.61 -5.06 10.62
C ALA A 84 3.60 -4.59 11.70
N VAL A 85 3.88 -5.42 12.71
CA VAL A 85 4.90 -5.13 13.74
C VAL A 85 6.28 -4.96 13.12
N LEU A 86 6.67 -5.85 12.21
CA LEU A 86 7.91 -5.71 11.44
C LEU A 86 7.96 -4.41 10.64
N ARG A 87 6.82 -3.85 10.24
CA ARG A 87 6.72 -2.55 9.56
C ARG A 87 6.59 -1.35 10.52
N GLY A 88 6.86 -1.53 11.81
CA GLY A 88 6.83 -0.45 12.81
C GLY A 88 5.46 -0.22 13.44
N SER A 89 4.57 -1.22 13.46
CA SER A 89 3.26 -1.11 14.12
C SER A 89 3.28 -1.59 15.57
N HIS A 90 2.32 -1.11 16.36
CA HIS A 90 1.96 -1.71 17.64
C HIS A 90 1.12 -2.98 17.43
N VAL A 91 1.06 -3.85 18.44
CA VAL A 91 0.12 -4.97 18.42
C VAL A 91 -1.22 -4.49 18.93
N PHE A 92 -2.24 -4.52 18.07
CA PHE A 92 -3.62 -4.24 18.47
C PHE A 92 -4.32 -5.52 18.94
N ALA A 93 -5.22 -5.36 19.90
CA ALA A 93 -5.88 -6.46 20.60
C ALA A 93 -6.54 -7.53 19.70
N PRO A 94 -7.18 -7.19 18.55
CA PRO A 94 -7.72 -8.21 17.65
C PRO A 94 -6.68 -9.18 17.09
N GLY A 95 -5.43 -8.74 16.91
CA GLY A 95 -4.35 -9.54 16.32
C GLY A 95 -3.66 -10.51 17.29
N VAL A 96 -3.99 -10.45 18.59
CA VAL A 96 -3.40 -11.35 19.61
C VAL A 96 -4.11 -12.70 19.59
N LEU A 97 -3.33 -13.77 19.45
CA LEU A 97 -3.80 -15.16 19.46
C LEU A 97 -3.49 -15.85 20.80
N GLY A 98 -2.32 -15.63 21.37
CA GLY A 98 -1.87 -16.28 22.59
C GLY A 98 -1.18 -15.32 23.55
N LEU A 99 -1.52 -15.42 24.83
CA LEU A 99 -0.89 -14.66 25.92
C LEU A 99 -0.87 -15.54 27.19
N PRO A 100 0.32 -15.85 27.74
CA PRO A 100 0.47 -16.58 28.99
C PRO A 100 -0.20 -15.87 30.17
N PRO A 101 -0.82 -16.60 31.12
CA PRO A 101 -1.59 -16.00 32.22
C PRO A 101 -0.72 -15.33 33.29
N ASN A 102 0.58 -15.60 33.32
CA ASN A 102 1.53 -15.06 34.28
C ASN A 102 2.10 -13.68 33.89
N CYS A 103 1.77 -13.17 32.70
CA CYS A 103 2.20 -11.84 32.28
C CYS A 103 1.50 -10.74 33.09
N LYS A 104 2.23 -9.68 33.44
CA LYS A 104 1.73 -8.48 34.11
C LYS A 104 1.73 -7.28 33.15
N LEU A 105 0.94 -6.28 33.50
CA LEU A 105 0.98 -5.00 32.78
C LEU A 105 2.39 -4.43 32.84
N ASP A 106 2.79 -3.84 31.72
CA ASP A 106 4.09 -3.25 31.47
C ASP A 106 5.28 -4.22 31.44
N ASP A 107 5.04 -5.54 31.54
CA ASP A 107 6.07 -6.54 31.27
C ASP A 107 6.64 -6.35 29.86
N VAL A 108 7.96 -6.49 29.75
CA VAL A 108 8.63 -6.63 28.46
C VAL A 108 8.33 -8.03 27.92
N VAL A 109 7.85 -8.10 26.69
CA VAL A 109 7.40 -9.33 26.02
C VAL A 109 8.00 -9.46 24.62
N ASP A 110 8.31 -10.70 24.25
CA ASP A 110 8.71 -11.06 22.90
C ASP A 110 7.45 -11.27 22.05
N ILE A 111 7.40 -10.65 20.88
CA ILE A 111 6.27 -10.75 19.95
C ILE A 111 6.63 -11.78 18.88
N TYR A 112 5.82 -12.83 18.76
CA TYR A 112 5.97 -13.87 17.76
C TYR A 112 4.74 -13.96 16.85
N GLY A 113 4.96 -14.01 15.55
CA GLY A 113 3.92 -14.31 14.57
C GLY A 113 3.74 -15.79 14.35
N ASP A 114 2.50 -16.27 14.39
CA ASP A 114 2.13 -17.62 13.93
C ASP A 114 2.19 -17.69 12.39
N ILE A 115 3.12 -18.50 11.87
CA ILE A 115 3.41 -18.63 10.44
C ILE A 115 2.65 -19.79 9.81
N ASP A 116 2.43 -20.88 10.56
CA ASP A 116 1.71 -22.04 10.06
C ASP A 116 0.20 -21.99 10.34
N GLY A 117 -0.27 -20.96 11.06
CA GLY A 117 -1.69 -20.69 11.30
C GLY A 117 -2.33 -21.69 12.27
N LYS A 118 -1.54 -22.38 13.08
CA LYS A 118 -2.01 -23.42 14.00
C LYS A 118 -2.28 -22.92 15.41
N CYS A 119 -1.89 -21.69 15.74
CA CYS A 119 -2.15 -21.10 17.05
C CYS A 119 -3.65 -20.81 17.20
N LYS A 120 -4.27 -21.47 18.19
CA LYS A 120 -5.68 -21.24 18.52
C LYS A 120 -5.82 -19.97 19.35
N ARG A 121 -6.80 -19.14 19.02
CA ARG A 121 -7.12 -17.93 19.78
C ARG A 121 -7.41 -18.27 21.24
N GLY A 122 -6.78 -17.53 22.15
CA GLY A 122 -6.83 -17.79 23.58
C GLY A 122 -5.82 -18.81 24.08
N LEU A 123 -4.75 -19.14 23.35
CA LEU A 123 -3.71 -20.05 23.84
C LEU A 123 -3.12 -19.53 25.17
N LYS A 124 -3.06 -20.40 26.19
CA LYS A 124 -2.59 -20.09 27.57
C LYS A 124 -1.15 -20.49 27.83
N ILE A 125 -0.63 -21.44 27.06
CA ILE A 125 0.70 -22.02 27.20
C ILE A 125 1.59 -21.52 26.06
N GLY A 126 2.87 -21.85 26.11
CA GLY A 126 3.80 -21.58 25.00
C GLY A 126 3.29 -22.19 23.68
N PHE A 127 3.57 -21.51 22.57
CA PHE A 127 3.27 -22.02 21.24
C PHE A 127 4.52 -22.69 20.66
N ASP A 128 4.40 -23.99 20.37
CA ASP A 128 5.48 -24.84 19.83
C ASP A 128 5.41 -25.00 18.30
N GLY A 129 4.45 -24.34 17.64
CA GLY A 129 4.33 -24.35 16.18
C GLY A 129 5.38 -23.45 15.49
N VAL A 130 5.28 -23.36 14.16
CA VAL A 130 6.21 -22.52 13.38
C VAL A 130 5.90 -21.05 13.65
N LYS A 131 6.83 -20.38 14.34
CA LYS A 131 6.68 -18.97 14.73
C LYS A 131 7.88 -18.12 14.29
N ARG A 132 7.62 -16.85 13.98
CA ARG A 132 8.64 -15.86 13.59
C ARG A 132 8.72 -14.75 14.62
N PHE A 133 9.91 -14.46 15.12
CA PHE A 133 10.12 -13.29 15.98
C PHE A 133 9.87 -12.00 15.21
N ALA A 134 8.95 -11.17 15.70
CA ALA A 134 8.54 -9.92 15.08
C ALA A 134 9.13 -8.69 15.78
N GLY A 135 9.46 -8.80 17.06
CA GLY A 135 10.07 -7.72 17.84
C GLY A 135 9.82 -7.86 19.34
N VAL A 136 10.21 -6.83 20.07
CA VAL A 136 9.97 -6.71 21.52
C VAL A 136 9.00 -5.56 21.78
N GLY A 137 8.15 -5.72 22.79
CA GLY A 137 7.20 -4.69 23.21
C GLY A 137 6.91 -4.72 24.69
N CYS A 138 6.10 -3.76 25.12
CA CYS A 138 5.62 -3.61 26.49
C CYS A 138 4.12 -3.94 26.53
N LEU A 139 3.71 -4.87 27.40
CA LEU A 139 2.33 -5.34 27.49
C LEU A 139 1.40 -4.27 28.06
N LYS A 140 0.31 -3.97 27.35
CA LYS A 140 -0.69 -2.95 27.73
C LYS A 140 -2.08 -3.52 28.04
N LYS A 141 -2.30 -4.81 27.72
CA LYS A 141 -3.54 -5.52 28.04
C LYS A 141 -3.22 -6.90 28.60
N LEU A 142 -3.93 -7.25 29.66
CA LEU A 142 -3.86 -8.58 30.24
C LEU A 142 -4.72 -9.55 29.45
N ARG A 143 -4.51 -10.84 29.71
CA ARG A 143 -5.24 -11.92 29.07
C ARG A 143 -6.76 -11.78 29.21
N ARG A 144 -7.25 -11.39 30.38
CA ARG A 144 -8.68 -11.21 30.66
C ARG A 144 -9.31 -10.16 29.73
N ASP A 145 -8.60 -9.07 29.50
CA ASP A 145 -9.01 -7.94 28.64
C ASP A 145 -9.06 -8.33 27.14
N LEU A 146 -8.42 -9.45 26.76
CA LEU A 146 -8.32 -9.93 25.38
C LEU A 146 -9.28 -11.07 25.07
N PHE A 147 -9.58 -11.94 26.04
CA PHE A 147 -10.27 -13.20 25.79
C PHE A 147 -11.48 -13.49 26.68
N ASP A 148 -11.64 -12.82 27.83
CA ASP A 148 -12.62 -13.24 28.84
C ASP A 148 -13.85 -12.32 28.92
N GLU A 149 -13.78 -11.08 28.42
CA GLU A 149 -14.84 -10.06 28.59
C GLU A 149 -16.05 -10.18 27.64
N GLY A 150 -16.09 -11.17 26.73
CA GLY A 150 -17.19 -11.36 25.76
C GLY A 150 -17.36 -10.23 24.72
N ILE A 151 -16.64 -9.11 24.87
CA ILE A 151 -16.56 -7.99 23.95
C ILE A 151 -15.40 -8.22 22.98
N GLN A 152 -15.56 -7.81 21.72
CA GLN A 152 -14.46 -7.75 20.75
C GLN A 152 -13.37 -6.81 21.27
N PRO A 153 -12.17 -7.31 21.61
CA PRO A 153 -11.17 -6.50 22.26
C PRO A 153 -10.58 -5.49 21.26
N SER A 154 -10.33 -4.26 21.70
CA SER A 154 -9.84 -3.17 20.86
C SER A 154 -8.68 -2.41 21.53
N GLY A 155 -8.01 -1.54 20.79
CA GLY A 155 -6.87 -0.76 21.27
C GLY A 155 -5.53 -1.52 21.27
N ILE A 156 -4.50 -0.88 21.78
CA ILE A 156 -3.13 -1.42 21.82
C ILE A 156 -3.04 -2.49 22.92
N ALA A 157 -2.65 -3.71 22.55
CA ALA A 157 -2.38 -4.80 23.47
C ALA A 157 -0.89 -4.90 23.81
N VAL A 158 0.00 -4.64 22.85
CA VAL A 158 1.44 -4.52 23.09
C VAL A 158 1.94 -3.24 22.41
N GLN A 159 2.53 -2.36 23.20
CA GLN A 159 3.26 -1.22 22.68
C GLN A 159 4.63 -1.70 22.22
N THR A 160 4.79 -1.92 20.91
CA THR A 160 6.07 -2.31 20.31
C THR A 160 7.16 -1.28 20.66
N LEU A 161 8.30 -1.78 21.14
CA LEU A 161 9.49 -0.99 21.46
C LEU A 161 10.49 -1.06 20.30
N LEU A 162 10.83 -2.28 19.87
CA LEU A 162 11.78 -2.52 18.78
C LEU A 162 11.31 -3.68 17.91
N PRO A 163 10.84 -3.42 16.68
CA PRO A 163 10.65 -4.45 15.68
C PRO A 163 11.95 -5.18 15.36
N ALA A 164 11.89 -6.47 15.02
CA ALA A 164 13.06 -7.23 14.60
C ALA A 164 13.70 -6.68 13.30
N SER A 165 12.92 -5.97 12.50
CA SER A 165 13.40 -5.24 11.32
C SER A 165 14.19 -3.97 11.66
N ARG A 166 14.19 -3.53 12.93
CA ARG A 166 14.71 -2.23 13.39
C ARG A 166 14.05 -1.02 12.74
N LEU A 167 12.91 -1.16 12.06
CA LEU A 167 12.17 0.01 11.59
C LEU A 167 11.64 0.79 12.80
N PRO A 168 11.78 2.13 12.82
CA PRO A 168 11.18 2.93 13.88
C PRO A 168 9.67 2.74 13.96
N VAL A 169 9.14 2.70 15.18
CA VAL A 169 7.71 2.59 15.44
C VAL A 169 7.07 3.97 15.31
N VAL A 170 6.97 4.43 14.05
CA VAL A 170 6.39 5.73 13.69
C VAL A 170 5.06 5.48 13.00
N ASN A 171 3.98 5.97 13.61
CA ASN A 171 2.63 5.81 13.11
C ASN A 171 1.89 7.15 13.07
N ASP A 172 0.75 7.18 12.36
CA ASP A 172 -0.03 8.39 12.15
C ASP A 172 -0.54 9.06 13.45
N THR A 173 -0.52 8.36 14.61
CA THR A 173 -0.93 8.94 15.89
C THR A 173 0.14 9.81 16.55
N LEU A 174 1.39 9.72 16.09
CA LEU A 174 2.49 10.57 16.55
C LEU A 174 2.44 11.98 15.94
N PHE A 175 1.65 12.14 14.88
CA PHE A 175 1.47 13.39 14.19
C PHE A 175 0.03 13.89 14.35
N PRO A 176 -0.20 15.20 14.30
CA PRO A 176 -1.54 15.75 14.12
C PRO A 176 -2.27 15.08 12.95
N THR A 177 -3.57 14.87 13.13
CA THR A 177 -4.39 14.08 12.20
C THR A 177 -4.27 14.57 10.76
N GLY A 178 -3.89 13.65 9.86
CA GLY A 178 -3.77 13.88 8.43
C GLY A 178 -2.62 14.80 8.03
N GLN A 179 -1.57 14.94 8.84
CA GLN A 179 -0.31 15.52 8.36
C GLN A 179 0.57 14.51 7.64
N VAL A 180 0.48 13.24 8.03
CA VAL A 180 1.22 12.16 7.39
C VAL A 180 0.31 10.95 7.15
N LEU A 181 0.77 10.08 6.26
CA LEU A 181 0.17 8.78 6.02
C LEU A 181 1.28 7.77 5.74
N LEU A 182 1.29 6.65 6.46
CA LEU A 182 2.11 5.50 6.08
C LEU A 182 1.65 4.95 4.72
N GLN A 183 2.51 5.03 3.72
CA GLN A 183 2.20 4.57 2.37
C GLN A 183 3.47 4.05 1.69
N ASN A 184 3.36 2.90 1.01
CA ASN A 184 4.51 2.30 0.34
C ASN A 184 5.03 3.20 -0.78
N LEU A 185 6.36 3.31 -0.92
CA LEU A 185 7.02 4.18 -1.90
C LEU A 185 6.49 3.98 -3.34
N PRO A 186 6.34 2.75 -3.89
CA PRO A 186 5.77 2.58 -5.23
C PRO A 186 4.33 3.11 -5.39
N SER A 187 3.56 3.15 -4.30
CA SER A 187 2.22 3.75 -4.33
C SER A 187 2.25 5.28 -4.39
N LEU A 188 3.30 5.95 -3.87
CA LEU A 188 3.51 7.39 -4.11
C LEU A 188 3.99 7.62 -5.55
N VAL A 189 4.91 6.78 -6.05
CA VAL A 189 5.35 6.85 -7.44
C VAL A 189 4.17 6.74 -8.39
N CYS A 190 3.20 5.85 -8.11
CA CYS A 190 1.95 5.77 -8.86
C CYS A 190 1.19 7.11 -8.92
N GLY A 191 1.08 7.83 -7.78
CA GLY A 191 0.52 9.19 -7.75
C GLY A 191 1.32 10.16 -8.62
N TRP A 192 2.65 10.12 -8.55
CA TRP A 192 3.53 10.93 -9.39
C TRP A 192 3.36 10.65 -10.88
N VAL A 193 3.08 9.41 -11.27
CA VAL A 193 2.83 9.01 -12.66
C VAL A 193 1.49 9.53 -13.18
N VAL A 194 0.44 9.47 -12.35
CA VAL A 194 -0.85 10.11 -12.65
C VAL A 194 -0.64 11.62 -12.83
N ASN A 195 0.13 12.23 -11.93
CA ASN A 195 0.47 13.65 -11.95
C ASN A 195 -0.75 14.57 -11.97
N ALA A 196 -1.68 14.42 -11.02
CA ALA A 196 -2.91 15.19 -10.95
C ALA A 196 -2.65 16.71 -10.97
N GLN A 197 -3.35 17.45 -11.85
CA GLN A 197 -3.24 18.90 -11.97
C GLN A 197 -4.54 19.60 -11.57
N PRO A 198 -4.48 20.88 -11.16
CA PRO A 198 -5.66 21.72 -10.99
C PRO A 198 -6.57 21.71 -12.23
N ASN A 199 -7.88 21.73 -12.00
CA ASN A 199 -8.97 21.76 -12.99
C ASN A 199 -9.13 20.53 -13.88
N GLU A 200 -8.38 19.45 -13.65
CA GLU A 200 -8.58 18.18 -14.34
C GLU A 200 -9.72 17.36 -13.71
N TYR A 201 -10.47 16.65 -14.55
CA TYR A 201 -11.40 15.61 -14.11
C TYR A 201 -10.65 14.28 -14.02
N ILE A 202 -10.59 13.73 -12.81
CA ILE A 202 -9.81 12.52 -12.51
C ILE A 202 -10.72 11.45 -11.92
N LEU A 203 -10.65 10.23 -12.44
CA LEU A 203 -11.37 9.08 -11.91
C LEU A 203 -10.41 8.11 -11.22
N ASP A 204 -10.65 7.79 -9.95
CA ASP A 204 -10.04 6.66 -9.25
C ASP A 204 -11.05 5.51 -9.17
N MET A 205 -10.81 4.46 -9.96
CA MET A 205 -11.79 3.39 -10.16
C MET A 205 -11.86 2.39 -9.00
N CYS A 206 -10.86 2.32 -8.13
CA CYS A 206 -10.76 1.30 -7.08
C CYS A 206 -10.18 1.93 -5.81
N ALA A 207 -10.86 2.98 -5.34
CA ALA A 207 -10.25 4.00 -4.52
C ALA A 207 -10.00 3.61 -3.05
N ALA A 208 -10.80 2.70 -2.46
CA ALA A 208 -10.72 2.50 -1.02
C ALA A 208 -9.42 1.80 -0.58
N PRO A 209 -8.78 2.27 0.50
CA PRO A 209 -9.30 3.19 1.54
C PRO A 209 -9.13 4.69 1.27
N GLY A 210 -8.64 5.10 0.10
CA GLY A 210 -8.49 6.51 -0.30
C GLY A 210 -7.06 7.03 -0.26
N ASN A 211 -6.07 6.17 -0.09
CA ASN A 211 -4.67 6.61 0.03
C ASN A 211 -4.19 7.27 -1.28
N LYS A 212 -4.33 6.61 -2.43
CA LYS A 212 -3.94 7.22 -3.72
C LYS A 212 -4.85 8.38 -4.08
N THR A 213 -6.15 8.25 -3.86
CA THR A 213 -7.13 9.35 -4.08
C THR A 213 -6.77 10.64 -3.35
N THR A 214 -6.40 10.55 -2.06
CA THR A 214 -6.01 11.74 -1.29
C THR A 214 -4.65 12.29 -1.72
N HIS A 215 -3.72 11.42 -2.16
CA HIS A 215 -2.47 11.87 -2.76
C HIS A 215 -2.70 12.70 -4.03
N LEU A 216 -3.60 12.25 -4.92
CA LEU A 216 -3.96 13.00 -6.13
C LEU A 216 -4.59 14.36 -5.79
N ALA A 217 -5.43 14.42 -4.75
CA ALA A 217 -6.01 15.67 -4.28
C ALA A 217 -4.95 16.64 -3.73
N GLU A 218 -3.99 16.11 -2.96
CA GLU A 218 -2.85 16.85 -2.44
C GLU A 218 -2.00 17.44 -3.59
N MET A 219 -1.64 16.63 -4.58
CA MET A 219 -0.87 17.06 -5.75
C MET A 219 -1.57 18.17 -6.56
N ALA A 220 -2.88 18.08 -6.70
CA ALA A 220 -3.68 19.11 -7.37
C ALA A 220 -4.03 20.30 -6.46
N LEU A 221 -3.49 20.36 -5.24
CA LEU A 221 -3.76 21.40 -4.25
C LEU A 221 -5.26 21.60 -3.96
N ASN A 222 -6.03 20.51 -3.90
CA ASN A 222 -7.49 20.51 -3.78
C ASN A 222 -8.23 21.25 -4.93
N LYS A 223 -7.63 21.41 -6.10
CA LYS A 223 -8.21 22.14 -7.25
C LYS A 223 -8.58 21.24 -8.43
N ALA A 224 -8.42 19.93 -8.34
CA ALA A 224 -8.94 18.98 -9.34
C ALA A 224 -10.40 18.59 -9.05
N TYR A 225 -11.06 17.92 -9.99
CA TYR A 225 -12.36 17.30 -9.79
C TYR A 225 -12.18 15.78 -9.73
N ILE A 226 -11.98 15.25 -8.53
CA ILE A 226 -11.65 13.83 -8.35
C ILE A 226 -12.92 13.04 -8.01
N THR A 227 -13.21 12.02 -8.82
CA THR A 227 -14.28 11.06 -8.55
C THR A 227 -13.68 9.74 -8.09
N ALA A 228 -14.11 9.25 -6.94
CA ALA A 228 -13.59 8.03 -6.33
C ALA A 228 -14.68 6.96 -6.26
N LEU A 229 -14.43 5.79 -6.86
CA LEU A 229 -15.39 4.69 -6.89
C LEU A 229 -14.90 3.52 -6.04
N ASP A 230 -15.84 2.87 -5.36
CA ASP A 230 -15.62 1.53 -4.83
C ASP A 230 -16.95 0.76 -4.72
N LYS A 231 -16.91 -0.57 -4.70
CA LYS A 231 -18.07 -1.45 -4.87
C LYS A 231 -19.00 -1.56 -3.66
N SER A 232 -18.62 -1.02 -2.50
CA SER A 232 -19.38 -1.20 -1.25
C SER A 232 -19.38 0.04 -0.38
N GLU A 233 -20.51 0.30 0.29
CA GLU A 233 -20.68 1.45 1.18
C GLU A 233 -19.60 1.52 2.27
N ARG A 234 -19.26 0.38 2.88
CA ARG A 234 -18.18 0.30 3.88
C ARG A 234 -16.86 0.85 3.34
N ARG A 235 -16.49 0.49 2.11
CA ARG A 235 -15.24 0.91 1.48
C ARG A 235 -15.29 2.38 1.08
N VAL A 236 -16.43 2.86 0.59
CA VAL A 236 -16.63 4.27 0.26
C VAL A 236 -16.60 5.16 1.51
N ASN A 237 -17.15 4.70 2.64
CA ASN A 237 -17.04 5.40 3.91
C ASN A 237 -15.58 5.53 4.36
N LEU A 238 -14.73 4.52 4.17
CA LEU A 238 -13.29 4.65 4.42
C LEU A 238 -12.65 5.74 3.56
N ILE A 239 -13.04 5.87 2.28
CA ILE A 239 -12.54 6.96 1.42
C ILE A 239 -12.93 8.31 2.01
N ARG A 240 -14.21 8.49 2.37
CA ARG A 240 -14.74 9.74 2.95
C ARG A 240 -14.02 10.09 4.26
N GLU A 241 -13.84 9.11 5.15
CA GLU A 241 -13.10 9.29 6.40
C GLU A 241 -11.63 9.68 6.17
N THR A 242 -10.95 9.01 5.22
CA THR A 242 -9.57 9.34 4.86
C THR A 242 -9.48 10.75 4.27
N CYS A 243 -10.40 11.14 3.38
CA CYS A 243 -10.45 12.49 2.82
C CYS A 243 -10.66 13.54 3.91
N ALA A 244 -11.62 13.32 4.83
CA ALA A 244 -11.88 14.21 5.95
C ALA A 244 -10.65 14.38 6.86
N LYS A 245 -9.98 13.27 7.22
CA LYS A 245 -8.74 13.32 8.03
C LYS A 245 -7.63 14.10 7.33
N GLN A 246 -7.45 13.88 6.02
CA GLN A 246 -6.41 14.54 5.23
C GLN A 246 -6.78 15.97 4.78
N GLY A 247 -7.98 16.48 5.09
CA GLY A 247 -8.40 17.82 4.68
C GLY A 247 -8.63 17.96 3.17
N VAL A 248 -8.99 16.85 2.52
CA VAL A 248 -9.25 16.80 1.08
C VAL A 248 -10.70 17.22 0.80
N THR A 249 -10.87 18.22 -0.07
CA THR A 249 -12.18 18.85 -0.35
C THR A 249 -12.65 18.65 -1.79
N CYS A 250 -11.78 18.14 -2.67
CA CYS A 250 -12.03 18.07 -4.10
C CYS A 250 -12.38 16.65 -4.61
N VAL A 251 -12.73 15.76 -3.68
CA VAL A 251 -13.07 14.35 -3.95
C VAL A 251 -14.55 14.11 -3.71
N THR A 252 -15.22 13.51 -4.70
CA THR A 252 -16.59 12.97 -4.55
C THR A 252 -16.55 11.45 -4.64
N ALA A 253 -17.04 10.75 -3.62
CA ALA A 253 -16.95 9.30 -3.50
C ALA A 253 -18.31 8.60 -3.66
N PHE A 254 -18.38 7.61 -4.56
CA PHE A 254 -19.60 6.87 -4.90
C PHE A 254 -19.47 5.37 -4.71
N VAL A 255 -20.56 4.74 -4.27
CA VAL A 255 -20.72 3.28 -4.35
C VAL A 255 -21.06 2.93 -5.78
N CYS A 256 -20.13 2.28 -6.48
CA CYS A 256 -20.30 1.89 -7.87
C CYS A 256 -19.41 0.68 -8.18
N ASP A 257 -19.94 -0.27 -8.95
CA ASP A 257 -19.09 -1.26 -9.61
C ASP A 257 -18.43 -0.59 -10.81
N SER A 258 -17.12 -0.35 -10.71
CA SER A 258 -16.37 0.37 -11.73
C SER A 258 -16.33 -0.33 -13.10
N ARG A 259 -16.72 -1.61 -13.20
CA ARG A 259 -16.93 -2.29 -14.48
C ARG A 259 -18.15 -1.76 -15.24
N GLN A 260 -19.04 -1.06 -14.55
CA GLN A 260 -20.30 -0.52 -15.03
C GLN A 260 -20.39 1.01 -14.83
N CYS A 261 -19.25 1.69 -14.68
CA CYS A 261 -19.22 3.13 -14.42
C CYS A 261 -19.47 4.01 -15.65
N TYR A 262 -19.85 3.45 -16.80
CA TYR A 262 -20.08 4.20 -18.04
C TYR A 262 -21.45 3.89 -18.65
N SER A 263 -22.00 4.84 -19.42
CA SER A 263 -23.27 4.68 -20.13
C SER A 263 -23.27 5.46 -21.44
N ASN A 264 -23.68 4.81 -22.54
CA ASN A 264 -23.87 5.42 -23.86
C ASN A 264 -25.11 6.34 -23.92
N ASN A 265 -26.07 6.14 -23.02
CA ASN A 265 -27.34 6.88 -22.97
C ASN A 265 -27.36 7.90 -21.82
N SER A 266 -26.19 8.31 -21.35
CA SER A 266 -26.08 9.31 -20.28
C SER A 266 -26.42 10.69 -20.84
N ASN A 267 -27.68 11.10 -20.64
CA ASN A 267 -28.12 12.49 -20.87
C ASN A 267 -27.61 13.45 -19.77
N GLY A 268 -26.83 12.94 -18.81
CA GLY A 268 -26.36 13.67 -17.63
C GLY A 268 -24.87 14.03 -17.70
N GLY A 269 -24.48 15.07 -16.97
CA GLY A 269 -23.08 15.49 -16.84
C GLY A 269 -22.25 14.56 -15.94
N ILE A 270 -20.96 14.88 -15.75
CA ILE A 270 -19.96 14.09 -15.01
C ILE A 270 -20.16 14.05 -13.47
N THR A 271 -21.37 14.33 -12.98
CA THR A 271 -21.64 14.56 -11.55
C THR A 271 -21.89 13.29 -10.74
N SER A 272 -22.27 12.18 -11.38
CA SER A 272 -22.50 10.88 -10.72
C SER A 272 -22.42 9.71 -11.72
N PRO A 273 -22.02 8.50 -11.29
CA PRO A 273 -22.00 7.33 -12.16
C PRO A 273 -23.44 6.83 -12.50
N PRO A 274 -23.64 6.18 -13.66
CA PRO A 274 -22.65 5.92 -14.71
C PRO A 274 -22.35 7.17 -15.55
N PHE A 275 -21.09 7.33 -15.97
CA PHE A 275 -20.59 8.50 -16.67
C PHE A 275 -20.73 8.40 -18.20
N PRO A 276 -20.78 9.53 -18.92
CA PRO A 276 -20.60 9.55 -20.36
C PRO A 276 -19.24 9.00 -20.80
N LEU A 277 -19.16 8.59 -22.08
CA LEU A 277 -17.88 8.30 -22.71
C LEU A 277 -16.99 9.55 -22.71
N ASP A 278 -15.67 9.36 -22.69
CA ASP A 278 -14.70 10.45 -22.81
C ASP A 278 -14.91 11.59 -21.78
N SER A 279 -15.18 11.21 -20.52
CA SER A 279 -15.50 12.15 -19.44
C SER A 279 -14.26 12.65 -18.67
N PHE A 280 -13.24 11.82 -18.47
CA PHE A 280 -12.13 12.11 -17.57
C PHE A 280 -10.83 12.40 -18.32
N ASP A 281 -10.10 13.41 -17.87
CA ASP A 281 -8.77 13.76 -18.37
C ASP A 281 -7.74 12.70 -17.91
N LYS A 282 -7.94 12.15 -16.71
CA LYS A 282 -7.10 11.08 -16.15
C LYS A 282 -7.94 10.00 -15.48
N VAL A 283 -7.48 8.75 -15.62
CA VAL A 283 -8.07 7.60 -14.93
C VAL A 283 -6.96 6.84 -14.21
N LEU A 284 -7.11 6.66 -12.90
CA LEU A 284 -6.32 5.74 -12.09
C LEU A 284 -7.09 4.43 -11.94
N LEU A 285 -6.50 3.35 -12.46
CA LEU A 285 -6.92 1.98 -12.23
C LEU A 285 -5.91 1.27 -11.32
N ASP A 286 -6.02 1.53 -10.02
CA ASP A 286 -5.31 0.76 -8.98
C ASP A 286 -6.07 -0.55 -8.72
N ALA A 287 -5.86 -1.51 -9.61
CA ALA A 287 -6.77 -2.64 -9.73
C ALA A 287 -6.68 -3.60 -8.52
N PRO A 288 -7.81 -4.21 -8.10
CA PRO A 288 -7.75 -5.31 -7.16
C PRO A 288 -6.90 -6.44 -7.76
N CYS A 289 -5.91 -6.89 -6.98
CA CYS A 289 -4.94 -7.88 -7.41
C CYS A 289 -4.72 -8.94 -6.32
N SER A 290 -3.94 -9.97 -6.63
CA SER A 290 -3.57 -11.01 -5.66
C SER A 290 -2.77 -10.49 -4.46
N GLY A 291 -2.09 -9.34 -4.59
CA GLY A 291 -1.32 -8.74 -3.50
C GLY A 291 -0.08 -9.54 -3.11
N LEU A 292 0.45 -10.35 -4.04
CA LEU A 292 1.63 -11.18 -3.80
C LEU A 292 2.94 -10.40 -3.65
N GLY A 293 2.93 -9.09 -3.94
CA GLY A 293 4.08 -8.22 -3.74
C GLY A 293 4.20 -7.61 -2.35
N GLN A 294 3.24 -7.81 -1.45
CA GLN A 294 3.31 -7.20 -0.11
C GLN A 294 4.52 -7.71 0.67
N ARG A 295 5.20 -6.83 1.42
CA ARG A 295 6.40 -7.18 2.20
C ARG A 295 6.37 -6.60 3.62
N PRO A 296 6.73 -7.39 4.65
CA PRO A 296 7.10 -8.81 4.58
C PRO A 296 5.86 -9.70 4.39
N GLN A 297 5.93 -10.67 3.47
CA GLN A 297 4.89 -11.67 3.26
C GLN A 297 5.16 -12.90 4.13
N LEU A 298 4.70 -12.84 5.38
CA LEU A 298 4.89 -13.95 6.33
C LEU A 298 3.92 -15.11 6.11
N VAL A 299 2.71 -14.82 5.63
CA VAL A 299 1.66 -15.80 5.38
C VAL A 299 0.97 -15.44 4.07
N ASN A 300 0.72 -16.45 3.24
CA ASN A 300 -0.02 -16.31 1.99
C ASN A 300 -1.21 -17.28 1.95
N LYS A 301 -2.42 -16.73 1.80
CA LYS A 301 -3.67 -17.50 1.71
C LYS A 301 -4.19 -17.64 0.27
N MET A 302 -3.40 -17.19 -0.73
CA MET A 302 -3.80 -17.22 -2.12
C MET A 302 -3.85 -18.66 -2.65
N SER A 303 -5.00 -19.05 -3.20
CA SER A 303 -5.11 -20.32 -3.94
C SER A 303 -4.88 -20.10 -5.43
N PRO A 304 -4.47 -21.13 -6.19
CA PRO A 304 -4.33 -21.02 -7.65
C PRO A 304 -5.61 -20.55 -8.34
N LYS A 305 -6.79 -20.98 -7.86
CA LYS A 305 -8.09 -20.55 -8.38
C LYS A 305 -8.36 -19.05 -8.14
N MET A 306 -8.02 -18.56 -6.95
CA MET A 306 -8.14 -17.12 -6.64
C MET A 306 -7.20 -16.30 -7.53
N LEU A 307 -5.95 -16.75 -7.68
CA LEU A 307 -4.95 -16.07 -8.50
C LEU A 307 -5.41 -15.91 -9.95
N GLN A 308 -5.97 -16.97 -10.54
CA GLN A 308 -6.48 -16.93 -11.91
C GLN A 308 -7.70 -16.00 -12.10
N SER A 309 -8.42 -15.65 -11.03
CA SER A 309 -9.65 -14.86 -11.14
C SER A 309 -9.39 -13.36 -11.37
N PHE A 310 -8.27 -12.82 -10.87
CA PHE A 310 -7.99 -11.38 -10.88
C PHE A 310 -7.87 -10.81 -12.29
N LYS A 311 -7.16 -11.51 -13.20
CA LYS A 311 -6.98 -11.06 -14.59
C LYS A 311 -8.31 -10.79 -15.29
N TYR A 312 -9.35 -11.58 -15.03
CA TYR A 312 -10.65 -11.37 -15.69
C TYR A 312 -11.35 -10.11 -15.21
N VAL A 313 -11.27 -9.83 -13.89
CA VAL A 313 -11.83 -8.61 -13.31
C VAL A 313 -11.05 -7.39 -13.80
N GLN A 314 -9.71 -7.46 -13.80
CA GLN A 314 -8.82 -6.39 -14.28
C GLN A 314 -9.10 -6.02 -15.74
N ARG A 315 -9.31 -7.00 -16.63
CA ARG A 315 -9.69 -6.77 -18.03
C ARG A 315 -10.99 -5.97 -18.15
N LYS A 316 -12.03 -6.34 -17.38
CA LYS A 316 -13.31 -5.61 -17.37
C LYS A 316 -13.20 -4.19 -16.82
N LEU A 317 -12.32 -3.98 -15.84
CA LEU A 317 -12.01 -2.64 -15.36
C LEU A 317 -11.26 -1.81 -16.41
N PHE A 318 -10.33 -2.41 -17.14
CA PHE A 318 -9.62 -1.76 -18.25
C PHE A 318 -10.57 -1.32 -19.38
N GLU A 319 -11.51 -2.20 -19.77
CA GLU A 319 -12.55 -1.86 -20.75
C GLU A 319 -13.35 -0.62 -20.31
N ALA A 320 -13.78 -0.58 -19.05
CA ALA A 320 -14.51 0.58 -18.51
C ALA A 320 -13.64 1.84 -18.42
N ALA A 321 -12.36 1.70 -18.05
CA ALA A 321 -11.39 2.79 -18.00
C ALA A 321 -11.21 3.44 -19.38
N GLU A 322 -11.07 2.63 -20.43
CA GLU A 322 -10.96 3.09 -21.82
C GLU A 322 -12.18 3.91 -22.26
N LYS A 323 -13.38 3.47 -21.88
CA LYS A 323 -14.64 4.12 -22.27
C LYS A 323 -14.78 5.52 -21.69
N VAL A 324 -14.43 5.70 -20.42
CA VAL A 324 -14.60 6.98 -19.71
C VAL A 324 -13.41 7.92 -19.86
N LEU A 325 -12.25 7.44 -20.33
CA LEU A 325 -11.07 8.26 -20.58
C LEU A 325 -11.25 9.08 -21.86
N LYS A 326 -10.97 10.39 -21.81
CA LYS A 326 -10.94 11.29 -22.98
C LYS A 326 -9.85 10.88 -23.97
N VAL A 327 -10.07 11.15 -25.26
CA VAL A 327 -8.98 11.18 -26.25
C VAL A 327 -7.91 12.19 -25.81
N GLY A 328 -6.64 11.77 -25.84
CA GLY A 328 -5.49 12.50 -25.30
C GLY A 328 -5.32 12.38 -23.78
N GLY A 329 -6.30 11.80 -23.07
CA GLY A 329 -6.23 11.58 -21.63
C GLY A 329 -5.19 10.53 -21.23
N LYS A 330 -4.88 10.45 -19.94
CA LYS A 330 -3.94 9.48 -19.37
C LYS A 330 -4.64 8.44 -18.49
N LEU A 331 -4.46 7.16 -18.80
CA LEU A 331 -4.80 6.04 -17.91
C LEU A 331 -3.54 5.51 -17.23
N VAL A 332 -3.56 5.40 -15.91
CA VAL A 332 -2.50 4.74 -15.14
C VAL A 332 -3.08 3.47 -14.53
N TYR A 333 -2.48 2.34 -14.88
CA TYR A 333 -2.76 1.03 -14.30
C TYR A 333 -1.70 0.69 -13.26
N SER A 334 -2.12 0.24 -12.09
CA SER A 334 -1.19 -0.25 -11.07
C SER A 334 -1.71 -1.46 -10.31
N THR A 335 -0.77 -2.28 -9.82
CA THR A 335 -1.05 -3.41 -8.92
C THR A 335 0.06 -3.52 -7.86
N CYS A 336 -0.25 -4.19 -6.75
CA CYS A 336 0.73 -4.58 -5.73
C CYS A 336 1.05 -6.09 -5.77
N THR A 337 1.13 -6.65 -6.98
CA THR A 337 1.49 -8.04 -7.24
C THR A 337 2.74 -8.14 -8.11
N THR A 338 3.38 -9.30 -8.08
CA THR A 338 4.59 -9.63 -8.84
C THR A 338 4.33 -10.55 -10.03
N THR A 339 3.09 -11.00 -10.24
CA THR A 339 2.73 -11.96 -11.30
C THR A 339 2.71 -11.33 -12.69
N LEU A 340 3.15 -12.06 -13.70
CA LEU A 340 3.12 -11.64 -15.11
C LEU A 340 1.68 -11.44 -15.60
N GLU A 341 0.77 -12.34 -15.21
CA GLU A 341 -0.60 -12.41 -15.72
C GLU A 341 -1.46 -11.19 -15.36
N GLU A 342 -1.16 -10.57 -14.21
CA GLU A 342 -1.82 -9.36 -13.72
C GLU A 342 -1.07 -8.09 -14.15
N ASN A 343 0.16 -8.20 -14.65
CA ASN A 343 1.04 -7.06 -14.93
C ASN A 343 1.34 -6.96 -16.43
N GLU A 344 2.50 -7.47 -16.87
CA GLU A 344 2.95 -7.34 -18.26
C GLU A 344 1.98 -7.98 -19.27
N ASP A 345 1.35 -9.10 -18.95
CA ASP A 345 0.35 -9.72 -19.83
C ASP A 345 -0.96 -8.92 -19.89
N MET A 346 -1.27 -8.15 -18.85
CA MET A 346 -2.40 -7.22 -18.85
C MET A 346 -2.14 -6.05 -19.81
N VAL A 347 -0.91 -5.52 -19.80
CA VAL A 347 -0.47 -4.50 -20.76
C VAL A 347 -0.55 -5.05 -22.18
N LYS A 348 -0.03 -6.26 -22.42
CA LYS A 348 -0.09 -6.89 -23.74
C LYS A 348 -1.54 -7.08 -24.21
N TRP A 349 -2.39 -7.59 -23.33
CA TRP A 349 -3.81 -7.78 -23.62
C TRP A 349 -4.49 -6.44 -23.94
N ALA A 350 -4.22 -5.38 -23.18
CA ALA A 350 -4.81 -4.06 -23.41
C ALA A 350 -4.43 -3.51 -24.80
N LEU A 351 -3.14 -3.60 -25.17
CA LEU A 351 -2.66 -3.15 -26.48
C LEU A 351 -3.28 -3.93 -27.66
N GLN A 352 -3.60 -5.21 -27.46
CA GLN A 352 -4.21 -6.06 -28.48
C GLN A 352 -5.73 -5.88 -28.59
N ASN A 353 -6.42 -5.62 -27.48
CA ASN A 353 -7.89 -5.67 -27.42
C ASN A 353 -8.54 -4.29 -27.30
N LEU A 354 -7.77 -3.26 -26.94
CA LEU A 354 -8.23 -1.87 -26.81
C LEU A 354 -7.38 -0.99 -27.74
N PRO A 355 -7.62 -1.01 -29.06
CA PRO A 355 -6.75 -0.34 -30.04
C PRO A 355 -6.76 1.19 -29.97
N SER A 356 -7.69 1.77 -29.20
CA SER A 356 -7.66 3.19 -28.83
C SER A 356 -6.61 3.51 -27.77
N LEU A 357 -6.05 2.54 -27.05
CA LEU A 357 -5.01 2.76 -26.07
C LEU A 357 -3.63 2.57 -26.69
N ARG A 358 -2.73 3.51 -26.40
CA ARG A 358 -1.30 3.38 -26.68
C ARG A 358 -0.52 3.45 -25.38
N LEU A 359 0.44 2.55 -25.23
CA LEU A 359 1.37 2.60 -24.11
C LEU A 359 2.23 3.86 -24.22
N ILE A 360 2.46 4.53 -23.10
CA ILE A 360 3.37 5.66 -22.97
C ILE A 360 4.31 5.39 -21.78
N PRO A 361 5.49 6.03 -21.74
CA PRO A 361 6.34 5.98 -20.55
C PRO A 361 5.57 6.38 -19.30
N ALA A 362 5.58 5.51 -18.28
CA ALA A 362 5.00 5.77 -16.98
C ALA A 362 5.90 6.71 -16.17
N GLU A 363 6.17 7.91 -16.67
CA GLU A 363 7.09 8.85 -16.03
C GLU A 363 6.52 9.49 -14.76
N PRO A 364 7.34 9.78 -13.73
CA PRO A 364 8.79 9.55 -13.69
C PRO A 364 9.18 8.07 -13.47
N LEU A 365 10.25 7.63 -14.15
CA LEU A 365 10.73 6.24 -14.12
C LEU A 365 11.72 6.02 -12.96
N HIS A 366 11.22 5.52 -11.84
CA HIS A 366 11.99 5.15 -10.64
C HIS A 366 12.15 3.64 -10.43
N GLY A 367 11.21 2.83 -10.92
CA GLY A 367 11.28 1.37 -10.88
C GLY A 367 12.01 0.78 -12.10
N GLY A 368 12.28 -0.52 -12.02
CA GLY A 368 12.89 -1.28 -13.11
C GLY A 368 11.95 -1.43 -14.32
N PRO A 369 12.45 -1.95 -15.45
CA PRO A 369 11.64 -2.18 -16.64
C PRO A 369 10.70 -3.39 -16.42
N GLY A 370 9.79 -3.62 -17.36
CA GLY A 370 9.02 -4.87 -17.39
C GLY A 370 9.93 -6.10 -17.49
N LEU A 371 9.47 -7.26 -17.03
CA LEU A 371 10.29 -8.49 -17.01
C LEU A 371 10.71 -8.95 -18.41
N GLY A 372 11.95 -9.45 -18.54
CA GLY A 372 12.48 -9.97 -19.81
C GLY A 372 11.84 -11.26 -20.28
N SER A 373 11.20 -12.00 -19.38
CA SER A 373 10.39 -13.18 -19.70
C SER A 373 8.97 -12.85 -20.18
N SER A 374 8.58 -11.57 -20.19
CA SER A 374 7.24 -11.16 -20.61
C SER A 374 7.08 -11.14 -22.14
N SER A 375 5.83 -10.99 -22.58
CA SER A 375 5.45 -10.86 -24.00
C SER A 375 5.61 -9.44 -24.57
N LEU A 376 6.15 -8.51 -23.78
CA LEU A 376 6.39 -7.13 -24.15
C LEU A 376 7.70 -6.99 -24.94
N THR A 377 7.73 -6.09 -25.93
CA THR A 377 8.97 -5.71 -26.62
C THR A 377 9.91 -4.97 -25.68
N THR A 378 11.20 -4.86 -26.03
CA THR A 378 12.18 -4.09 -25.24
C THR A 378 11.73 -2.64 -25.02
N GLU A 379 11.13 -2.02 -26.04
CA GLU A 379 10.59 -0.66 -25.94
C GLU A 379 9.40 -0.58 -24.99
N GLU A 380 8.43 -1.51 -25.09
CA GLU A 380 7.28 -1.58 -24.18
C GLU A 380 7.72 -1.83 -22.72
N ARG A 381 8.72 -2.69 -22.51
CA ARG A 381 9.33 -2.94 -21.20
C ARG A 381 9.96 -1.69 -20.60
N LEU A 382 10.55 -0.82 -21.44
CA LEU A 382 11.12 0.46 -21.04
C LEU A 382 10.07 1.55 -20.79
N MET A 383 8.79 1.33 -21.11
CA MET A 383 7.71 2.26 -20.81
C MET A 383 7.02 1.97 -19.49
N VAL A 384 7.00 0.72 -19.05
CA VAL A 384 6.41 0.32 -17.75
C VAL A 384 7.43 0.42 -16.61
N GLN A 385 6.93 0.26 -15.38
CA GLN A 385 7.76 0.21 -14.18
C GLN A 385 7.38 -0.97 -13.29
N ARG A 386 8.38 -1.75 -12.88
CA ARG A 386 8.27 -2.82 -11.91
C ARG A 386 9.16 -2.54 -10.70
N PHE A 387 8.62 -2.79 -9.52
CA PHE A 387 9.35 -2.72 -8.26
C PHE A 387 9.50 -4.15 -7.74
N GLY A 388 10.75 -4.56 -7.52
CA GLY A 388 11.10 -5.93 -7.19
C GLY A 388 12.60 -6.11 -7.01
N PRO A 389 13.05 -7.34 -6.64
CA PRO A 389 14.46 -7.62 -6.39
C PRO A 389 15.30 -7.63 -7.67
N GLU A 390 14.66 -7.66 -8.84
CA GLU A 390 15.34 -7.76 -10.13
C GLU A 390 16.29 -6.56 -10.35
N ASN A 391 17.44 -6.84 -10.98
CA ASN A 391 18.38 -5.83 -11.42
C ASN A 391 18.59 -5.99 -12.93
N ASP A 392 17.71 -5.37 -13.71
CA ASP A 392 17.73 -5.50 -15.16
C ASP A 392 18.67 -4.44 -15.79
N PRO A 393 19.64 -4.83 -16.62
CA PRO A 393 20.55 -3.89 -17.28
C PRO A 393 19.87 -2.84 -18.18
N LEU A 394 18.64 -3.09 -18.64
CA LEU A 394 17.89 -2.12 -19.45
C LEU A 394 17.55 -0.85 -18.68
N ARG A 395 17.35 -0.95 -17.36
CA ARG A 395 17.18 0.21 -16.49
C ARG A 395 17.67 -0.14 -15.07
N PRO A 396 18.95 0.15 -14.77
CA PRO A 396 19.48 0.03 -13.42
C PRO A 396 18.62 0.84 -12.45
N THR A 397 18.24 0.20 -11.35
CA THR A 397 17.29 0.76 -10.39
C THR A 397 17.95 0.92 -9.03
N GLU A 398 17.76 2.08 -8.39
CA GLU A 398 18.31 2.34 -7.07
C GLU A 398 17.74 1.38 -6.01
N ASP A 399 18.55 1.07 -4.98
CA ASP A 399 18.19 0.09 -3.97
C ASP A 399 16.90 0.44 -3.22
N ILE A 400 16.63 1.73 -2.97
CA ILE A 400 15.40 2.16 -2.27
C ILE A 400 14.12 1.69 -2.99
N TYR A 401 14.11 1.69 -4.32
CA TYR A 401 12.96 1.24 -5.11
C TYR A 401 12.93 -0.29 -5.26
N ARG A 402 14.10 -0.94 -5.39
CA ARG A 402 14.21 -2.42 -5.43
C ARG A 402 13.89 -3.07 -4.08
N ASN A 403 14.18 -2.38 -2.99
CA ASN A 403 13.92 -2.79 -1.63
C ASN A 403 12.59 -2.23 -1.09
N SER A 404 11.62 -2.06 -1.97
CA SER A 404 10.25 -1.71 -1.64
C SER A 404 9.33 -2.94 -1.78
N ILE A 405 8.01 -2.77 -1.76
CA ILE A 405 7.08 -3.89 -2.04
C ILE A 405 7.11 -4.25 -3.54
N GLY A 406 6.64 -5.45 -3.87
CA GLY A 406 6.33 -5.84 -5.23
C GLY A 406 5.20 -4.99 -5.79
N PHE A 407 5.47 -4.27 -6.88
CA PHE A 407 4.51 -3.31 -7.45
C PHE A 407 4.73 -3.16 -8.95
N PHE A 408 3.68 -2.78 -9.67
CA PHE A 408 3.73 -2.56 -11.11
C PHE A 408 2.94 -1.30 -11.49
N ILE A 409 3.46 -0.55 -12.46
CA ILE A 409 2.83 0.65 -13.02
C ILE A 409 2.97 0.63 -14.54
N ALA A 410 1.86 0.84 -15.24
CA ALA A 410 1.83 1.12 -16.67
C ALA A 410 0.97 2.35 -16.95
N ALA A 411 1.35 3.14 -17.96
CA ALA A 411 0.61 4.33 -18.36
C ALA A 411 0.21 4.23 -19.84
N PHE A 412 -0.98 4.71 -20.15
CA PHE A 412 -1.55 4.70 -21.49
C PHE A 412 -2.11 6.07 -21.82
N THR A 413 -2.14 6.40 -23.11
CA THR A 413 -2.97 7.49 -23.64
C THR A 413 -4.02 6.95 -24.59
N LYS A 414 -5.20 7.58 -24.61
CA LYS A 414 -6.24 7.25 -25.59
C LYS A 414 -6.04 8.05 -26.86
N VAL A 415 -5.98 7.38 -28.00
CA VAL A 415 -5.94 7.99 -29.33
C VAL A 415 -7.28 7.84 -30.02
N GLN A 416 -7.57 8.78 -30.93
CA GLN A 416 -8.74 8.67 -31.79
C GLN A 416 -8.58 7.46 -32.71
N GLN A 417 -9.59 6.60 -32.74
CA GLN A 417 -9.63 5.54 -33.75
C GLN A 417 -9.94 6.21 -35.07
N ASN A 418 -9.01 6.15 -36.03
CA ASN A 418 -9.33 6.47 -37.42
C ASN A 418 -10.33 5.42 -37.88
N THR A 419 -11.59 5.80 -38.00
CA THR A 419 -12.58 5.01 -38.72
C THR A 419 -12.07 4.93 -40.16
N LEU A 420 -11.49 3.80 -40.55
CA LEU A 420 -11.34 3.47 -41.96
C LEU A 420 -12.78 3.37 -42.49
N ILE A 421 -13.19 4.41 -43.23
CA ILE A 421 -14.45 4.44 -43.98
C ILE A 421 -14.37 3.44 -45.12
#